data_AF-A0A8S9YM24-F1
#
_entry.id   AF-A0A8S9YM24-F1
#
_cell.length_a   1.000
_cell.length_b   1.000
_cell.length_c   1.000
_cell.angle_alpha   90.00
_cell.angle_beta   90.00
_cell.angle_gamma   90.00
#
_symmetry.space_group_name_H-M   'P 1'
#
loop_
_entity.id
_entity.type
_entity.pdbx_description
1 polymer ?
#
loop_
_entity_poly.entity_id
_entity_poly.type
_entity_poly.pdbx_seq_one_letter_code
_entity_poly.pdbx_strand_id
1 'polypeptide(L)'
;MCDSSGKINGAWEKVLYKDLGVPDNFVSPHFLSELRKNVYIRKYSLWSVIVDAGCIYQQLCCIVTFVTLYFYLLLDWASPSFIGFVLLLFLTVGYSFFWLLNRNCGRMIGTTFYIRTGLIIFAFDLFLAPVLHSLLATVSTDTIYALTVVFLLINWVSMDYITQSAEYSYESGSNTTSLSSSLLAALCLASRLPTPFHTFVLIAAGTTLFALWFSLVHLIRVIIVAILVDVSLFAVWL
;
A
#
# COMPACT_ATOMS: atom_id res chain seq x y z
N MET A 1 12.96 60.47 -36.57
CA MET A 1 11.64 61.07 -36.84
C MET A 1 10.58 60.01 -36.59
N CYS A 2 9.71 60.22 -35.60
CA CYS A 2 8.53 59.38 -35.39
C CYS A 2 7.54 59.65 -36.53
N ASP A 3 7.36 58.70 -37.44
CA ASP A 3 6.21 58.70 -38.33
C ASP A 3 4.97 58.39 -37.48
N SER A 4 4.05 59.36 -37.44
CA SER A 4 2.84 59.37 -36.62
C SER A 4 1.71 58.54 -37.24
N SER A 5 2.04 57.70 -38.23
CA SER A 5 1.11 56.81 -38.92
C SER A 5 1.63 55.38 -38.91
N GLY A 6 1.81 54.81 -37.71
CA GLY A 6 2.15 53.39 -37.50
C GLY A 6 1.03 52.46 -37.93
N LYS A 7 0.76 52.42 -39.23
CA LYS A 7 -0.19 51.51 -39.87
C LYS A 7 0.51 50.15 -39.99
N ILE A 8 0.17 49.26 -39.07
CA ILE A 8 0.73 47.91 -38.98
C ILE A 8 0.26 47.14 -40.22
N ASN A 9 1.12 46.94 -41.21
CA ASN A 9 0.81 46.18 -42.43
C ASN A 9 0.96 44.66 -42.26
N GLY A 10 0.84 44.14 -41.03
CA GLY A 10 0.99 42.71 -40.74
C GLY A 10 0.29 42.32 -39.46
N ALA A 11 -0.34 41.15 -39.45
CA ALA A 11 -0.90 40.57 -38.23
C ALA A 11 0.23 40.32 -37.22
N TRP A 12 -0.02 40.60 -35.95
CA TRP A 12 0.91 40.27 -34.86
C TRP A 12 1.28 38.78 -34.92
N GLU A 13 2.57 38.47 -34.85
CA GLU A 13 3.12 37.12 -34.96
C GLU A 13 3.98 36.84 -33.72
N LYS A 14 3.84 35.65 -33.11
CA LYS A 14 4.52 35.29 -31.86
C LYS A 14 5.97 34.86 -32.10
N VAL A 15 6.80 35.79 -32.58
CA VAL A 15 8.22 35.58 -32.90
C VAL A 15 9.07 36.49 -32.01
N LEU A 16 9.91 35.90 -31.15
CA LEU A 16 10.58 36.62 -30.06
C LEU A 16 11.61 37.68 -30.52
N TYR A 17 12.25 37.47 -31.68
CA TYR A 17 13.39 38.29 -32.13
C TYR A 17 13.11 39.09 -33.40
N LYS A 18 11.85 39.20 -33.82
CA LYS A 18 11.44 39.96 -34.99
C LYS A 18 11.04 41.36 -34.54
N ASP A 19 11.65 42.38 -35.11
CA ASP A 19 11.17 43.75 -34.90
C ASP A 19 9.79 43.90 -35.56
N LEU A 20 8.78 44.15 -34.72
CA LEU A 20 7.36 44.18 -35.09
C LEU A 20 6.82 45.62 -35.13
N GLY A 21 7.66 46.64 -34.87
CA GLY A 21 7.24 48.04 -34.87
C GLY A 21 6.26 48.40 -33.74
N VAL A 22 6.23 47.60 -32.67
CA VAL A 22 5.42 47.81 -31.46
C VAL A 22 6.32 48.17 -30.29
N PRO A 23 5.87 48.97 -29.30
CA PRO A 23 6.69 49.28 -28.14
C PRO A 23 7.03 48.02 -27.34
N ASP A 24 8.16 48.00 -26.64
CA ASP A 24 8.64 46.84 -25.87
C ASP A 24 7.63 46.29 -24.85
N ASN A 25 6.71 47.12 -24.36
CA ASN A 25 5.65 46.74 -23.43
C ASN A 25 4.33 46.32 -24.12
N PHE A 26 4.33 46.12 -25.44
CA PHE A 26 3.13 45.73 -26.17
C PHE A 26 2.74 44.28 -25.90
N VAL A 27 1.52 44.08 -25.41
CA VAL A 27 0.89 42.77 -25.25
C VAL A 27 -0.32 42.71 -26.18
N SER A 28 -0.45 41.64 -26.96
CA SER A 28 -1.57 41.50 -27.90
C SER A 28 -2.91 41.38 -27.14
N PRO A 29 -4.02 41.94 -27.66
CA PRO A 29 -5.33 41.84 -27.02
C PRO A 29 -5.84 40.39 -26.96
N HIS A 30 -5.34 39.52 -27.84
CA HIS A 30 -5.62 38.09 -27.86
C HIS A 30 -4.72 37.26 -26.95
N PHE A 31 -3.68 37.84 -26.34
CA PHE A 31 -2.73 37.13 -25.47
C PHE A 31 -3.42 36.35 -24.35
N LEU A 32 -4.38 36.99 -23.67
CA LEU A 32 -5.15 36.35 -22.61
C LEU A 32 -6.25 35.43 -23.13
N SER A 33 -6.64 35.57 -24.39
CA SER A 33 -7.63 34.68 -25.02
C SER A 33 -7.06 33.30 -25.33
N GLU A 34 -5.74 33.19 -25.51
CA GLU A 34 -5.03 31.92 -25.64
C GLU A 34 -4.74 31.24 -24.29
N LEU A 35 -5.02 31.94 -23.18
CA LEU A 35 -4.67 31.45 -21.85
C LEU A 35 -5.61 30.32 -21.44
N ARG A 36 -5.15 29.08 -21.68
CA ARG A 36 -5.85 27.88 -21.25
C ARG A 36 -5.59 27.62 -19.76
N LYS A 37 -6.54 27.97 -18.89
CA LYS A 37 -6.52 27.57 -17.46
C LYS A 37 -7.16 26.19 -17.31
N ASN A 38 -6.62 25.36 -16.43
CA ASN A 38 -7.32 24.17 -15.91
C ASN A 38 -7.70 23.10 -16.95
N VAL A 39 -6.95 22.98 -18.04
CA VAL A 39 -7.22 22.03 -19.15
C VAL A 39 -7.32 20.58 -18.67
N TYR A 40 -6.56 20.23 -17.62
CA TYR A 40 -6.49 18.89 -17.06
C TYR A 40 -6.92 18.84 -15.59
N ILE A 41 -7.85 19.71 -15.16
CA ILE A 41 -8.39 19.61 -13.79
C ILE A 41 -9.18 18.31 -13.66
N ARG A 42 -8.62 17.38 -12.88
CA ARG A 42 -9.31 16.17 -12.44
C ARG A 42 -10.17 16.55 -11.24
N LYS A 43 -11.50 16.45 -11.39
CA LYS A 43 -12.44 16.70 -10.28
C LYS A 43 -12.47 15.44 -9.42
N TYR A 44 -11.90 15.52 -8.21
CA TYR A 44 -11.99 14.44 -7.24
C TYR A 44 -13.25 14.60 -6.39
N SER A 45 -14.02 13.53 -6.23
CA SER A 45 -15.07 13.49 -5.21
C SER A 45 -14.42 13.26 -3.85
N LEU A 46 -14.88 13.98 -2.82
CA LEU A 46 -14.32 13.84 -1.46
C LEU A 46 -14.37 12.39 -0.97
N TRP A 47 -15.44 11.67 -1.30
CA TRP A 47 -15.62 10.27 -0.90
C TRP A 47 -14.59 9.33 -1.53
N SER A 48 -14.23 9.51 -2.81
CA SER A 48 -13.18 8.72 -3.44
C SER A 48 -11.85 8.94 -2.72
N VAL A 49 -11.51 10.20 -2.42
CA VAL A 49 -10.26 10.55 -1.76
C VAL A 49 -10.20 9.96 -0.34
N ILE A 50 -11.30 9.99 0.41
CA ILE A 50 -11.36 9.39 1.75
C ILE A 50 -11.15 7.87 1.68
N VAL A 51 -11.82 7.21 0.74
CA VAL A 51 -11.66 5.77 0.53
C VAL A 51 -10.22 5.44 0.14
N ASP A 52 -9.61 6.20 -0.76
CA ASP A 52 -8.22 5.98 -1.20
C ASP A 52 -7.22 6.26 -0.07
N ALA A 53 -7.42 7.32 0.72
CA ALA A 53 -6.61 7.61 1.91
C ALA A 53 -6.71 6.52 2.99
N GLY A 54 -7.85 5.81 3.05
CA GLY A 54 -8.04 4.69 3.97
C GLY A 54 -7.00 3.56 3.80
N CYS A 55 -6.45 3.38 2.59
CA CYS A 55 -5.38 2.40 2.34
C CYS A 55 -4.09 2.70 3.11
N ILE A 56 -3.70 3.98 3.14
CA ILE A 56 -2.51 4.45 3.84
C ILE A 56 -2.72 4.33 5.34
N TYR A 57 -3.91 4.71 5.83
CA TYR A 57 -4.27 4.58 7.23
C TYR A 57 -4.29 3.12 7.70
N GLN A 58 -4.80 2.22 6.85
CA GLN A 58 -4.84 0.79 7.14
C GLN A 58 -3.43 0.20 7.33
N GLN A 59 -2.46 0.57 6.49
CA GLN A 59 -1.07 0.12 6.64
C GLN A 59 -0.46 0.61 7.95
N LEU A 60 -0.71 1.87 8.32
CA LEU A 60 -0.27 2.44 9.59
C LEU A 60 -0.88 1.67 10.77
N CYS A 61 -2.18 1.33 10.72
CA CYS A 61 -2.84 0.53 11.74
C CYS A 61 -2.22 -0.87 11.86
N CYS A 62 -1.83 -1.51 10.75
CA CYS A 62 -1.15 -2.81 10.78
C CYS A 62 0.23 -2.70 11.45
N ILE A 63 1.00 -1.66 11.14
CA ILE A 63 2.31 -1.40 11.78
C ILE A 63 2.13 -1.19 13.29
N VAL A 64 1.18 -0.36 13.70
CA VAL A 64 0.92 -0.10 15.13
C VAL A 64 0.46 -1.38 15.82
N THR A 65 -0.45 -2.14 15.21
CA THR A 65 -0.91 -3.42 15.76
C THR A 65 0.25 -4.39 15.95
N PHE A 66 1.13 -4.51 14.95
CA PHE A 66 2.33 -5.35 15.02
C PHE A 66 3.26 -4.94 16.18
N VAL A 67 3.56 -3.64 16.30
CA VAL A 67 4.41 -3.12 17.39
C VAL A 67 3.74 -3.32 18.75
N THR A 68 2.42 -3.15 18.85
CA THR A 68 1.70 -3.44 20.10
C THR A 68 1.83 -4.92 20.47
N LEU A 69 1.61 -5.85 19.54
CA LEU A 69 1.78 -7.29 19.79
C LEU A 69 3.18 -7.64 20.29
N TYR A 70 4.22 -6.98 19.76
CA TYR A 70 5.57 -7.12 20.27
C TYR A 70 5.66 -6.74 21.76
N PHE A 71 5.14 -5.58 22.16
CA PHE A 71 5.17 -5.16 23.57
C PHE A 71 4.34 -6.08 24.48
N TYR A 72 3.19 -6.55 24.02
CA TYR A 72 2.37 -7.53 24.76
C TYR A 72 3.12 -8.84 25.03
N LEU A 73 3.93 -9.31 24.06
CA LEU A 73 4.77 -10.49 24.22
C LEU A 73 6.05 -10.22 25.01
N LEU A 74 6.64 -9.02 24.90
CA LEU A 74 7.86 -8.64 25.61
C LEU A 74 7.62 -8.45 27.12
N LEU A 75 6.48 -7.84 27.48
CA LEU A 75 6.07 -7.59 28.87
C LEU A 75 5.30 -8.77 29.50
N ASP A 76 5.14 -9.87 28.75
CA ASP A 76 4.40 -11.07 29.14
C ASP A 76 2.94 -10.80 29.59
N TRP A 77 2.32 -9.75 29.02
CA TRP A 77 0.92 -9.41 29.27
C TRP A 77 -0.05 -10.36 28.56
N ALA A 78 0.40 -10.99 27.48
CA ALA A 78 -0.36 -11.97 26.72
C ALA A 78 0.48 -13.22 26.49
N SER A 79 -0.10 -14.38 26.80
CA SER A 79 0.57 -15.65 26.57
C SER A 79 0.74 -15.90 25.06
N PRO A 80 1.88 -16.46 24.61
CA PRO A 80 2.13 -16.65 23.17
C PRO A 80 1.17 -17.66 22.56
N SER A 81 0.73 -18.64 23.34
CA SER A 81 -0.29 -19.61 22.95
C SER A 81 -1.64 -18.95 22.69
N PHE A 82 -2.04 -17.96 23.50
CA PHE A 82 -3.26 -17.21 23.27
C PHE A 82 -3.18 -16.39 21.98
N ILE A 83 -2.10 -15.65 21.76
CA ILE A 83 -1.90 -14.89 20.52
C ILE A 83 -1.87 -15.83 19.30
N GLY A 84 -1.15 -16.96 19.40
CA GLY A 84 -1.11 -17.97 18.35
C GLY A 84 -2.51 -18.53 18.01
N PHE A 85 -3.35 -18.77 19.02
CA PHE A 85 -4.74 -19.20 18.80
C PHE A 85 -5.57 -18.11 18.10
N VAL A 86 -5.43 -16.84 18.51
CA VAL A 86 -6.11 -15.71 17.85
C VAL A 86 -5.67 -15.58 16.39
N LEU A 87 -4.37 -15.72 16.10
CA LEU A 87 -3.84 -15.69 14.72
C LEU A 87 -4.38 -16.85 13.88
N LEU A 88 -4.50 -18.06 14.46
CA LEU A 88 -5.12 -19.20 13.78
C LEU A 88 -6.60 -18.97 13.50
N LEU A 89 -7.36 -18.41 14.44
CA LEU A 89 -8.75 -18.03 14.19
C LEU A 89 -8.86 -16.98 13.09
N PHE A 90 -8.01 -15.96 13.11
CA PHE A 90 -7.98 -14.93 12.08
C PHE A 90 -7.66 -15.50 10.70
N LEU A 91 -6.68 -16.41 10.61
CA LEU A 91 -6.32 -17.14 9.39
C LEU A 91 -7.48 -17.99 8.86
N THR A 92 -8.14 -18.76 9.74
CA THR A 92 -9.25 -19.64 9.34
C THR A 92 -10.47 -18.85 8.90
N VAL A 93 -10.81 -17.76 9.60
CA VAL A 93 -11.90 -16.85 9.21
C VAL A 93 -11.56 -16.15 7.89
N GLY A 94 -10.36 -15.59 7.76
CA GLY A 94 -9.94 -14.92 6.53
C GLY A 94 -9.92 -15.85 5.32
N TYR A 95 -9.47 -17.09 5.52
CA TYR A 95 -9.50 -18.12 4.49
C TYR A 95 -10.92 -18.58 4.15
N SER A 96 -11.79 -18.78 5.15
CA SER A 96 -13.20 -19.13 4.94
C SER A 96 -13.92 -18.02 4.17
N PHE A 97 -13.63 -16.76 4.50
CA PHE A 97 -14.16 -15.60 3.81
C PHE A 97 -13.66 -15.50 2.36
N PHE A 98 -12.36 -15.72 2.13
CA PHE A 98 -11.80 -15.83 0.78
C PHE A 98 -12.48 -16.94 -0.03
N TRP A 99 -12.68 -18.11 0.58
CA TRP A 99 -13.36 -19.24 -0.06
C TRP A 99 -14.83 -18.93 -0.37
N LEU A 100 -15.54 -18.26 0.54
CA LEU A 100 -16.94 -17.87 0.36
C LEU A 100 -17.11 -16.85 -0.77
N LEU A 101 -16.22 -15.86 -0.83
CA LEU A 101 -16.24 -14.83 -1.87
C LEU A 101 -15.84 -15.38 -3.25
N ASN A 102 -14.96 -16.38 -3.30
CA ASN A 102 -14.49 -16.99 -4.54
C ASN A 102 -15.35 -18.20 -4.99
N ARG A 103 -16.67 -18.15 -4.73
CA ARG A 103 -17.62 -19.25 -4.96
C ARG A 103 -17.80 -19.65 -6.44
N ASN A 104 -17.37 -18.81 -7.39
CA ASN A 104 -17.71 -18.96 -8.82
C ASN A 104 -16.70 -19.72 -9.69
N CYS A 105 -15.53 -20.14 -9.17
CA CYS A 105 -14.53 -20.83 -10.02
C CYS A 105 -14.16 -22.20 -9.44
N GLY A 106 -14.50 -23.28 -10.14
CA GLY A 106 -14.18 -24.66 -9.78
C GLY A 106 -12.67 -24.94 -9.71
N ARG A 107 -12.06 -24.63 -8.55
CA ARG A 107 -10.61 -24.60 -8.39
C ARG A 107 -10.17 -25.24 -7.07
N MET A 108 -10.59 -26.48 -6.82
CA MET A 108 -10.05 -27.31 -5.74
C MET A 108 -8.51 -27.45 -5.84
N ILE A 109 -7.95 -27.49 -7.05
CA ILE A 109 -6.48 -27.57 -7.29
C ILE A 109 -5.73 -26.36 -6.69
N GLY A 110 -6.28 -25.15 -6.80
CA GLY A 110 -5.62 -23.94 -6.26
C GLY A 110 -5.67 -23.89 -4.73
N THR A 111 -6.75 -24.38 -4.15
CA THR A 111 -7.03 -24.39 -2.72
C THR A 111 -5.98 -25.21 -1.95
N THR A 112 -5.70 -26.42 -2.41
CA THR A 112 -4.65 -27.29 -1.84
C THR A 112 -3.26 -26.68 -1.96
N PHE A 113 -2.99 -25.93 -3.02
CA PHE A 113 -1.70 -25.23 -3.19
C PHE A 113 -1.48 -24.16 -2.11
N TYR A 114 -2.49 -23.34 -1.80
CA TYR A 114 -2.36 -22.32 -0.75
C TYR A 114 -2.20 -22.93 0.64
N ILE A 115 -2.97 -23.97 0.98
CA ILE A 115 -2.83 -24.67 2.26
C ILE A 115 -1.45 -25.33 2.36
N ARG A 116 -0.98 -26.00 1.30
CA ARG A 116 0.34 -26.64 1.26
C ARG A 116 1.46 -25.61 1.46
N THR A 117 1.41 -24.49 0.74
CA THR A 117 2.39 -23.42 0.88
C THR A 117 2.36 -22.79 2.27
N GLY A 118 1.17 -22.54 2.83
CA GLY A 118 1.02 -22.03 4.19
C GLY A 118 1.58 -22.98 5.25
N LEU A 119 1.35 -24.30 5.10
CA LEU A 119 1.90 -25.31 6.00
C LEU A 119 3.43 -25.36 5.89
N ILE A 120 3.99 -25.27 4.69
CA ILE A 120 5.45 -25.21 4.49
C ILE A 120 6.04 -23.98 5.17
N ILE A 121 5.45 -22.79 5.00
CA ILE A 121 5.91 -21.56 5.65
C ILE A 121 5.84 -21.72 7.17
N PHE A 122 4.71 -22.18 7.71
CA PHE A 122 4.53 -22.40 9.14
C PHE A 122 5.55 -23.39 9.73
N ALA A 123 5.79 -24.52 9.05
CA ALA A 123 6.75 -25.52 9.49
C ALA A 123 8.18 -24.99 9.44
N PHE A 124 8.52 -24.22 8.41
CA PHE A 124 9.82 -23.61 8.26
C PHE A 124 10.07 -22.55 9.34
N ASP A 125 9.07 -21.68 9.61
CA ASP A 125 9.14 -20.67 10.66
C ASP A 125 9.33 -21.30 12.04
N LEU A 126 8.67 -22.44 12.31
CA LEU A 126 8.79 -23.15 13.58
C LEU A 126 10.17 -23.79 13.75
N PHE A 127 10.68 -24.46 12.71
CA PHE A 127 12.00 -25.08 12.75
C PHE A 127 13.13 -24.05 12.81
N LEU A 128 12.97 -22.92 12.10
CA LEU A 128 13.98 -21.88 12.04
C LEU A 128 13.87 -20.86 13.18
N ALA A 129 12.80 -20.87 13.99
CA ALA A 129 12.61 -19.92 15.09
C ALA A 129 13.81 -19.80 16.05
N PRO A 130 14.48 -20.89 16.49
CA PRO A 130 15.68 -20.78 17.34
C PRO A 130 16.85 -20.12 16.61
N VAL A 131 16.99 -20.36 15.30
CA VAL A 131 18.03 -19.74 14.46
C VAL A 131 17.73 -18.25 14.28
N LEU A 132 16.48 -17.89 13.96
CA LEU A 132 16.04 -16.50 13.81
C LEU A 132 16.18 -15.71 15.12
N HIS A 133 15.90 -16.34 16.25
CA HIS A 133 16.11 -15.77 17.58
C HIS A 133 17.58 -15.48 17.86
N SER A 134 18.46 -16.43 17.56
CA SER A 134 19.90 -16.30 17.83
C SER A 134 20.66 -15.43 16.83
N LEU A 135 20.16 -15.24 15.61
CA LEU A 135 20.86 -14.53 14.53
C LEU A 135 21.23 -13.09 14.88
N LEU A 136 20.32 -12.38 15.55
CA LEU A 136 20.50 -10.97 15.94
C LEU A 136 20.84 -10.81 17.43
N ALA A 137 21.16 -11.90 18.14
CA ALA A 137 21.45 -11.85 19.58
C ALA A 137 22.72 -11.03 19.90
N THR A 138 23.72 -11.03 19.01
CA THR A 138 25.00 -10.33 19.19
C THR A 138 24.93 -8.83 18.90
N VAL A 139 23.87 -8.37 18.24
CA VAL A 139 23.64 -6.95 17.92
C VAL A 139 23.11 -6.23 19.15
N SER A 140 23.42 -4.94 19.32
CA SER A 140 22.93 -4.17 20.47
C SER A 140 21.43 -3.89 20.38
N THR A 141 20.77 -3.72 21.53
CA THR A 141 19.33 -3.45 21.60
C THR A 141 18.93 -2.13 20.94
N ASP A 142 19.75 -1.10 21.12
CA ASP A 142 19.47 0.24 20.60
C ASP A 142 19.51 0.26 19.07
N THR A 143 20.47 -0.47 18.49
CA THR A 143 20.57 -0.59 17.03
C THR A 143 19.45 -1.45 16.46
N ILE A 144 18.98 -2.47 17.18
CA ILE A 144 17.80 -3.24 16.77
C ILE A 144 16.56 -2.36 16.71
N TYR A 145 16.27 -1.56 17.75
CA TYR A 145 15.13 -0.66 17.71
C TYR A 145 15.27 0.38 16.58
N ALA A 146 16.44 0.96 16.38
CA ALA A 146 16.68 1.87 15.27
C ALA A 146 16.43 1.21 13.90
N LEU A 147 16.96 0.01 13.68
CA LEU A 147 16.75 -0.76 12.45
C LEU A 147 15.28 -1.12 12.24
N THR A 148 14.54 -1.48 13.30
CA THR A 148 13.11 -1.79 13.19
C THR A 148 12.31 -0.59 12.72
N VAL A 149 12.59 0.60 13.25
CA VAL A 149 11.93 1.84 12.83
C VAL A 149 12.24 2.12 11.36
N VAL A 150 13.50 2.00 10.94
CA VAL A 150 13.89 2.20 9.54
C VAL A 150 13.19 1.19 8.62
N PHE A 151 13.16 -0.09 8.97
CA PHE A 151 12.50 -1.10 8.16
C PHE A 151 10.98 -0.94 8.11
N LEU A 152 10.34 -0.53 9.20
CA LEU A 152 8.90 -0.21 9.20
C LEU A 152 8.59 1.05 8.37
N LEU A 153 9.49 2.04 8.37
CA LEU A 153 9.36 3.21 7.50
C LEU A 153 9.53 2.84 6.03
N ILE A 154 10.51 1.99 5.69
CA ILE A 154 10.67 1.47 4.32
C ILE A 154 9.42 0.68 3.93
N ASN A 155 8.90 -0.18 4.80
CA ASN A 155 7.67 -0.91 4.54
C ASN A 155 6.49 0.02 4.26
N TRP A 156 6.34 1.09 5.04
CA TRP A 156 5.26 2.05 4.88
C TRP A 156 5.37 2.87 3.59
N VAL A 157 6.57 3.32 3.22
CA VAL A 157 6.79 4.16 2.03
C VAL A 157 6.80 3.34 0.74
N SER A 158 7.38 2.13 0.77
CA SER A 158 7.53 1.26 -0.41
C SER A 158 6.30 0.40 -0.69
N MET A 159 5.19 0.58 0.03
CA MET A 159 3.95 -0.12 -0.26
C MET A 159 3.22 0.54 -1.43
N ASP A 160 2.81 -0.23 -2.43
CA ASP A 160 2.09 0.30 -3.59
C ASP A 160 0.61 0.51 -3.30
N TYR A 161 0.29 1.69 -2.75
CA TYR A 161 -1.09 2.11 -2.48
C TYR A 161 -1.93 2.33 -3.75
N ILE A 162 -1.26 2.55 -4.89
CA ILE A 162 -1.92 2.84 -6.18
C ILE A 162 -2.66 1.61 -6.73
N THR A 163 -2.11 0.42 -6.53
CA THR A 163 -2.71 -0.86 -6.99
C THR A 163 -3.98 -1.26 -6.23
N GLN A 164 -4.36 -0.52 -5.19
CA GLN A 164 -5.62 -0.69 -4.46
C GLN A 164 -6.76 0.17 -5.01
N SER A 165 -6.51 0.95 -6.07
CA SER A 165 -7.55 1.66 -6.83
C SER A 165 -8.13 0.74 -7.92
N ALA A 166 -9.45 0.74 -8.08
CA ALA A 166 -10.16 -0.18 -8.97
C ALA A 166 -9.87 0.01 -10.48
N GLU A 167 -9.16 1.07 -10.84
CA GLU A 167 -8.93 1.48 -12.23
C GLU A 167 -7.60 0.93 -12.81
N TYR A 168 -6.73 0.35 -11.98
CA TYR A 168 -5.40 -0.12 -12.40
C TYR A 168 -5.21 -1.63 -12.28
N SER A 169 -4.74 -2.24 -13.38
CA SER A 169 -4.34 -3.65 -13.43
C SER A 169 -3.11 -3.90 -12.55
N TYR A 170 -3.23 -4.87 -11.64
CA TYR A 170 -2.16 -5.28 -10.73
C TYR A 170 -0.94 -5.83 -11.48
N GLU A 171 0.22 -5.19 -11.31
CA GLU A 171 1.52 -5.77 -11.71
C GLU A 171 2.05 -6.67 -10.58
N SER A 172 2.23 -7.96 -10.89
CA SER A 172 2.75 -8.94 -9.94
C SER A 172 4.22 -8.65 -9.60
N GLY A 173 4.49 -8.30 -8.34
CA GLY A 173 5.86 -8.20 -7.79
C GLY A 173 6.24 -6.85 -7.18
N SER A 174 5.38 -5.84 -7.28
CA SER A 174 5.68 -4.47 -6.84
C SER A 174 5.94 -4.36 -5.32
N ASN A 175 5.18 -5.10 -4.50
CA ASN A 175 5.26 -5.06 -3.03
C ASN A 175 6.39 -5.92 -2.40
N THR A 176 7.36 -6.39 -3.17
CA THR A 176 8.42 -7.28 -2.63
C THR A 176 9.34 -6.58 -1.63
N THR A 177 9.66 -5.31 -1.87
CA THR A 177 10.47 -4.46 -1.00
C THR A 177 9.76 -4.15 0.33
N SER A 178 8.46 -3.87 0.27
CA SER A 178 7.66 -3.64 1.48
C SER A 178 7.52 -4.92 2.31
N LEU A 179 7.26 -6.06 1.69
CA LEU A 179 7.15 -7.34 2.40
C LEU A 179 8.48 -7.75 3.03
N SER A 180 9.58 -7.70 2.28
CA SER A 180 10.92 -8.04 2.80
C SER A 180 11.35 -7.12 3.94
N SER A 181 11.14 -5.81 3.84
CA SER A 181 11.42 -4.87 4.94
C SER A 181 10.56 -5.15 6.18
N SER A 182 9.29 -5.49 6.02
CA SER A 182 8.43 -5.85 7.16
C SER A 182 8.89 -7.13 7.87
N LEU A 183 9.37 -8.13 7.13
CA LEU A 183 9.89 -9.37 7.70
C LEU A 183 11.23 -9.14 8.42
N LEU A 184 12.08 -8.24 7.90
CA LEU A 184 13.30 -7.83 8.59
C LEU A 184 12.99 -7.06 9.87
N ALA A 185 12.00 -6.16 9.86
CA ALA A 185 11.53 -5.49 11.08
C ALA A 185 11.02 -6.50 12.11
N ALA A 186 10.23 -7.48 11.65
CA ALA A 186 9.71 -8.53 12.51
C ALA A 186 10.81 -9.39 13.10
N LEU A 187 11.80 -9.79 12.30
CA LEU A 187 12.97 -10.55 12.74
C LEU A 187 13.79 -9.77 13.78
N CYS A 188 14.02 -8.48 13.54
CA CYS A 188 14.75 -7.62 14.47
C CYS A 188 14.07 -7.56 15.85
N LEU A 189 12.76 -7.31 15.91
CA LEU A 189 12.02 -7.36 17.18
C LEU A 189 12.00 -8.76 17.78
N ALA A 190 11.79 -9.79 16.95
CA ALA A 190 11.67 -11.19 17.39
C ALA A 190 12.92 -11.70 18.12
N SER A 191 14.11 -11.25 17.70
CA SER A 191 15.38 -11.60 18.34
C SER A 191 15.50 -11.20 19.82
N ARG A 192 14.66 -10.27 20.29
CA ARG A 192 14.70 -9.76 21.67
C ARG A 192 13.69 -10.41 22.61
N LEU A 193 12.87 -11.33 22.12
CA LEU A 193 11.92 -12.04 22.97
C LEU A 193 12.63 -13.15 23.75
N PRO A 194 12.10 -13.53 24.92
CA PRO A 194 12.82 -14.40 25.86
C PRO A 194 12.89 -15.86 25.40
N THR A 195 11.92 -16.35 24.63
CA THR A 195 11.88 -17.75 24.18
C THR A 195 11.68 -17.85 22.66
N PRO A 196 12.20 -18.92 22.02
CA PRO A 196 12.00 -19.14 20.58
C PRO A 196 10.51 -19.31 20.22
N PHE A 197 9.66 -19.71 21.18
CA PHE A 197 8.22 -19.80 20.97
C PHE A 197 7.57 -18.41 20.82
N HIS A 198 8.00 -17.42 21.61
CA HIS A 198 7.57 -16.03 21.41
C HIS A 198 8.02 -15.49 20.05
N THR A 199 9.27 -15.78 19.65
CA THR A 199 9.84 -15.40 18.35
C THR A 199 9.01 -15.95 17.19
N PHE A 200 8.66 -17.23 17.25
CA PHE A 200 7.81 -17.89 16.27
C PHE A 200 6.46 -17.19 16.12
N VAL A 201 5.75 -16.98 17.26
CA VAL A 201 4.43 -16.35 17.26
C VAL A 201 4.47 -14.94 16.71
N LEU A 202 5.51 -14.15 17.03
CA LEU A 202 5.63 -12.78 16.53
C LEU A 202 5.94 -12.74 15.03
N ILE A 203 6.81 -13.62 14.51
CA ILE A 203 7.11 -13.68 13.08
C ILE A 203 5.86 -14.14 12.31
N ALA A 204 5.12 -15.13 12.82
CA ALA A 204 3.83 -15.53 12.26
C ALA A 204 2.79 -14.39 12.32
N ALA A 205 2.79 -13.58 13.38
CA ALA A 205 1.95 -12.39 13.45
C ALA A 205 2.34 -11.36 12.38
N GLY A 206 3.64 -11.15 12.16
CA GLY A 206 4.16 -10.26 11.12
C GLY A 206 3.76 -10.71 9.72
N THR A 207 3.93 -12.00 9.38
CA THR A 207 3.55 -12.54 8.07
C THR A 207 2.04 -12.45 7.84
N THR A 208 1.22 -12.72 8.86
CA THR A 208 -0.25 -12.61 8.76
C THR A 208 -0.73 -11.17 8.59
N LEU A 209 -0.16 -10.22 9.34
CA LEU A 209 -0.55 -8.81 9.28
C LEU A 209 -0.04 -8.10 8.03
N PHE A 210 1.19 -8.37 7.57
CA PHE A 210 1.75 -7.65 6.42
C PHE A 210 1.48 -8.33 5.07
N ALA A 211 1.43 -9.67 5.01
CA ALA A 211 1.20 -10.38 3.75
C ALA A 211 -0.27 -10.75 3.54
N LEU A 212 -0.87 -11.48 4.49
CA LEU A 212 -2.22 -12.03 4.30
C LEU A 212 -3.31 -10.96 4.37
N TRP A 213 -3.23 -10.07 5.36
CA TRP A 213 -4.24 -9.03 5.53
C TRP A 213 -4.31 -8.07 4.33
N PHE A 214 -3.16 -7.65 3.79
CA PHE A 214 -3.11 -6.79 2.61
C PHE A 214 -3.82 -7.42 1.41
N SER A 215 -3.59 -8.72 1.17
CA SER A 215 -4.25 -9.48 0.10
C SER A 215 -5.78 -9.54 0.29
N LEU A 216 -6.24 -9.74 1.54
CA LEU A 216 -7.65 -9.82 1.88
C LEU A 216 -8.36 -8.47 1.67
N VAL A 217 -7.76 -7.36 2.12
CA VAL A 217 -8.31 -6.01 1.94
C VAL A 217 -8.41 -5.64 0.45
N HIS A 218 -7.41 -5.99 -0.35
CA HIS A 218 -7.45 -5.80 -1.80
C HIS A 218 -8.66 -6.52 -2.41
N LEU A 219 -8.87 -7.79 -2.04
CA LEU A 219 -9.98 -8.59 -2.56
C LEU A 219 -11.36 -8.05 -2.12
N ILE A 220 -11.49 -7.58 -0.87
CA ILE A 220 -12.71 -6.91 -0.39
C ILE A 220 -13.02 -5.68 -1.25
N ARG A 221 -12.02 -4.84 -1.54
CA ARG A 221 -12.22 -3.62 -2.35
C ARG A 221 -12.67 -3.92 -3.77
N VAL A 222 -12.00 -4.86 -4.45
CA VAL A 222 -12.36 -5.26 -5.81
C VAL A 222 -13.82 -5.72 -5.87
N ILE A 223 -14.27 -6.50 -4.87
CA ILE A 223 -15.64 -7.00 -4.81
C ILE A 223 -16.63 -5.87 -4.49
N ILE A 224 -16.33 -4.98 -3.54
CA ILE A 224 -17.19 -3.84 -3.22
C ILE A 224 -17.40 -2.97 -4.46
N VAL A 225 -16.34 -2.70 -5.22
CA VAL A 225 -16.45 -1.91 -6.45
C VAL A 225 -17.21 -2.67 -7.54
N ALA A 226 -16.97 -3.97 -7.72
CA ALA A 226 -17.73 -4.79 -8.66
C ALA A 226 -19.24 -4.76 -8.35
N ILE A 227 -19.62 -4.91 -7.08
CA ILE A 227 -21.03 -4.83 -6.63
C ILE A 227 -21.61 -3.44 -6.92
N LEU A 228 -20.87 -2.35 -6.65
CA LEU A 228 -21.31 -0.99 -6.93
C LEU A 228 -21.53 -0.76 -8.43
N VAL A 229 -20.64 -1.28 -9.28
CA VAL A 229 -20.76 -1.21 -10.74
C VAL A 229 -21.97 -2.01 -11.22
N ASP A 230 -22.15 -3.25 -10.75
CA ASP A 230 -23.30 -4.09 -11.11
C ASP A 230 -24.64 -3.46 -10.68
N VAL A 231 -24.70 -2.88 -9.48
CA VAL A 231 -25.89 -2.15 -8.99
C VAL A 231 -26.16 -0.90 -9.85
N SER A 232 -25.11 -0.17 -10.24
CA SER A 232 -25.26 1.00 -11.12
C SER A 232 -25.75 0.62 -12.52
N LEU A 233 -25.25 -0.48 -13.09
CA LEU A 233 -25.69 -0.99 -14.39
C LEU A 233 -27.14 -1.49 -14.33
N PHE A 234 -27.53 -2.16 -13.23
CA PHE A 234 -28.91 -2.59 -13.01
C PHE A 234 -29.85 -1.39 -12.84
N ALA A 235 -29.43 -0.32 -12.16
CA ALA A 235 -30.21 0.90 -11.99
C ALA A 235 -30.32 1.76 -13.27
N VAL A 236 -29.40 1.62 -14.23
CA VAL A 236 -29.49 2.28 -15.55
C VAL A 236 -30.41 1.51 -16.51
N TRP A 237 -30.60 0.21 -16.30
CA TRP A 237 -31.47 -0.65 -17.11
C TRP A 237 -32.92 -0.76 -16.60
N LEU A 238 -33.25 -0.08 -15.51
CA LEU A 238 -34.59 -0.02 -14.91
C LEU A 238 -35.18 1.39 -15.04
#